data_AF-A0A840J4I4-F1
#
_entry.id   AF-A0A840J4I4-F1
#
_cell.length_a   1.000
_cell.length_b   1.000
_cell.length_c   1.000
_cell.angle_alpha   90.00
_cell.angle_beta   90.00
_cell.angle_gamma   90.00
#
_symmetry.space_group_name_H-M   'P 1'
#
loop_
_entity.id
_entity.type
_entity.pdbx_description
1 polymer ?
#
loop_
_entity_poly.entity_id
_entity_poly.type
_entity_poly.pdbx_seq_one_letter_code
_entity_poly.pdbx_strand_id
1 'polypeptide(L)'
;MTQFVRSYLFLRRAIGVLGIALPIVVIAGKQLLEGGDLLGSLSSYYYSDLRNVFVGILCAIGVFLISYRGYGVLDDVAGNIAAVAAIGVALFPTTPASPTPGQHAIGIAHLVFATIFFLTLAFFCLFLFTKIDGAAPSRRKTSRNVVYRVCGIVMLASLVLIVVIGQFFADATAAWHPTLWLESLAVVAFGAAWLVKGETLLPDRPEPSELVQSSRA
;
A
#
# COMPACT_ATOMS: atom_id res chain seq x y z
N MET A 1 23.53 9.61 12.27
CA MET A 1 22.07 9.37 12.19
C MET A 1 21.51 9.11 13.58
N THR A 2 20.54 9.88 14.05
CA THR A 2 19.96 9.72 15.41
C THR A 2 19.09 8.45 15.48
N GLN A 3 18.87 7.93 16.69
CA GLN A 3 18.00 6.77 16.92
C GLN A 3 16.58 6.99 16.36
N PHE A 4 16.05 8.21 16.50
CA PHE A 4 14.73 8.59 15.97
C PHE A 4 14.62 8.46 14.44
N VAL A 5 15.66 8.88 13.70
CA VAL A 5 15.67 8.75 12.23
C VAL A 5 15.68 7.27 11.82
N ARG A 6 16.42 6.42 12.54
CA ARG A 6 16.47 4.98 12.26
C ARG A 6 15.11 4.31 12.46
N SER A 7 14.43 4.61 13.57
CA SER A 7 13.09 4.08 13.86
C SER A 7 12.07 4.51 12.81
N TYR A 8 12.17 5.74 12.33
CA TYR A 8 11.24 6.28 11.33
C TYR A 8 11.48 5.71 9.93
N LEU A 9 12.73 5.48 9.53
CA LEU A 9 13.03 4.74 8.31
C LEU A 9 12.56 3.28 8.43
N PHE A 10 12.80 2.62 9.56
CA PHE A 10 12.32 1.27 9.81
C PHE A 10 10.79 1.17 9.66
N LEU A 11 10.04 2.11 10.22
CA LEU A 11 8.58 2.19 10.08
C LEU A 11 8.14 2.20 8.62
N ARG A 12 8.73 3.08 7.81
CA ARG A 12 8.43 3.20 6.37
C ARG A 12 8.77 1.91 5.61
N ARG A 13 9.87 1.26 5.97
CA ARG A 13 10.29 -0.03 5.40
C ARG A 13 9.32 -1.13 5.76
N ALA A 14 8.87 -1.20 7.00
CA ALA A 14 7.90 -2.18 7.46
C ALA A 14 6.57 -2.05 6.69
N ILE A 15 6.07 -0.82 6.49
CA ILE A 15 4.89 -0.55 5.65
C ILE A 15 5.10 -1.11 4.22
N GLY A 16 6.24 -0.80 3.61
CA GLY A 16 6.55 -1.26 2.25
C GLY A 16 6.67 -2.78 2.13
N VAL A 17 7.34 -3.43 3.07
CA VAL A 17 7.49 -4.90 3.12
C VAL A 17 6.12 -5.57 3.31
N LEU A 18 5.32 -5.09 4.26
CA LEU A 18 3.99 -5.63 4.52
C LEU A 18 3.07 -5.49 3.30
N GLY A 19 3.13 -4.34 2.61
CA GLY A 19 2.42 -4.13 1.35
C GLY A 19 2.80 -5.18 0.30
N ILE A 20 4.09 -5.35 -0.01
CA ILE A 20 4.53 -6.33 -1.00
C ILE A 20 4.22 -7.76 -0.58
N ALA A 21 4.38 -8.07 0.71
CA ALA A 21 4.15 -9.41 1.24
C ALA A 21 2.67 -9.81 1.19
N LEU A 22 1.73 -8.87 1.39
CA LEU A 22 0.30 -9.15 1.47
C LEU A 22 -0.22 -10.05 0.32
N PRO A 23 -0.14 -9.64 -0.97
CA PRO A 23 -0.66 -10.46 -2.07
C PRO A 23 0.08 -11.79 -2.18
N ILE A 24 1.41 -11.80 -1.99
CA ILE A 24 2.22 -13.02 -2.10
C ILE A 24 1.80 -14.04 -1.05
N VAL A 25 1.69 -13.62 0.20
CA VAL A 25 1.42 -14.52 1.33
C VAL A 25 -0.01 -15.04 1.27
N VAL A 26 -1.02 -14.22 0.96
CA VAL A 26 -2.40 -14.72 0.92
C VAL A 26 -2.62 -15.65 -0.27
N ILE A 27 -2.08 -15.32 -1.45
CA ILE A 27 -2.21 -16.14 -2.66
C ILE A 27 -1.46 -17.47 -2.47
N ALA A 28 -0.15 -17.42 -2.18
CA ALA A 28 0.64 -18.64 -2.02
C ALA A 28 0.20 -19.46 -0.81
N GLY A 29 -0.16 -18.79 0.30
CA GLY A 29 -0.66 -19.43 1.51
C GLY A 29 -1.93 -20.22 1.26
N LYS A 30 -2.90 -19.66 0.54
CA LYS A 30 -4.10 -20.41 0.15
C LYS A 30 -3.77 -21.62 -0.70
N GLN A 31 -2.94 -21.46 -1.73
CA GLN A 31 -2.58 -22.58 -2.61
C GLN A 31 -1.85 -23.70 -1.86
N LEU A 32 -1.09 -23.37 -0.82
CA LEU A 32 -0.35 -24.34 -0.02
C LEU A 32 -1.19 -25.02 1.07
N LEU A 33 -2.11 -24.29 1.71
CA LEU A 33 -2.87 -24.77 2.87
C LEU A 33 -4.23 -25.37 2.49
N GLU A 34 -4.92 -24.77 1.53
CA GLU A 34 -6.28 -25.16 1.12
C GLU A 34 -6.32 -25.75 -0.29
N GLY A 35 -5.43 -25.30 -1.17
CA GLY A 35 -5.50 -25.56 -2.60
C GLY A 35 -6.72 -24.90 -3.26
N GLY A 36 -7.12 -25.48 -4.40
CA GLY A 36 -8.26 -25.02 -5.19
C GLY A 36 -7.98 -23.76 -6.02
N ASP A 37 -9.07 -23.10 -6.43
CA ASP A 37 -9.02 -21.94 -7.29
C ASP A 37 -8.62 -20.67 -6.53
N LEU A 38 -8.06 -19.71 -7.27
CA LEU A 38 -7.79 -18.37 -6.76
C LEU A 38 -9.10 -17.66 -6.39
N LEU A 39 -9.03 -16.77 -5.39
CA LEU A 39 -10.18 -15.95 -5.03
C LEU A 39 -10.25 -14.69 -5.89
N GLY A 40 -11.45 -14.13 -6.06
CA GLY A 40 -11.70 -13.03 -6.99
C GLY A 40 -10.99 -11.72 -6.67
N SER A 41 -10.62 -11.48 -5.41
CA SER A 41 -9.92 -10.28 -4.95
C SER A 41 -9.02 -10.60 -3.75
N LEU A 42 -8.09 -9.70 -3.40
CA LEU A 42 -7.30 -9.82 -2.17
C LEU A 42 -8.19 -9.84 -0.93
N SER A 43 -9.24 -9.01 -0.92
CA SER A 43 -10.19 -8.98 0.19
C SER A 43 -11.04 -10.24 0.29
N SER A 44 -11.21 -11.03 -0.78
CA SER A 44 -11.89 -12.33 -0.70
C SER A 44 -11.18 -13.33 0.20
N TYR A 45 -9.86 -13.20 0.39
CA TYR A 45 -9.09 -14.04 1.33
C TYR A 45 -9.51 -13.86 2.79
N TYR A 46 -10.34 -12.85 3.11
CA TYR A 46 -11.05 -12.76 4.38
C TYR A 46 -11.90 -14.00 4.69
N TYR A 47 -12.40 -14.69 3.65
CA TYR A 47 -13.23 -15.90 3.79
C TYR A 47 -12.45 -17.20 3.61
N SER A 48 -11.13 -17.14 3.74
CA SER A 48 -10.21 -18.29 3.73
C SER A 48 -9.52 -18.43 5.10
N ASP A 49 -8.74 -19.49 5.31
CA ASP A 49 -7.91 -19.70 6.49
C ASP A 49 -6.83 -18.62 6.65
N LEU A 50 -6.58 -17.83 5.59
CA LEU A 50 -5.65 -16.71 5.55
C LEU A 50 -6.27 -15.40 6.07
N ARG A 51 -7.53 -15.41 6.54
CA ARG A 51 -8.22 -14.25 7.12
C ARG A 51 -7.36 -13.51 8.15
N ASN A 52 -6.82 -14.24 9.11
CA ASN A 52 -6.07 -13.63 10.22
C ASN A 52 -4.77 -12.99 9.73
N VAL A 53 -4.14 -13.55 8.68
CA VAL A 53 -2.96 -12.97 8.04
C VAL A 53 -3.33 -11.67 7.33
N PHE A 54 -4.39 -11.69 6.52
CA PHE A 54 -4.90 -10.51 5.82
C PHE A 54 -5.24 -9.37 6.80
N VAL A 55 -6.05 -9.66 7.82
CA VAL A 55 -6.45 -8.71 8.86
C VAL A 55 -5.23 -8.21 9.64
N GLY A 56 -4.33 -9.11 10.05
CA GLY A 56 -3.13 -8.77 10.82
C GLY A 56 -2.19 -7.83 10.06
N ILE A 57 -1.96 -8.08 8.77
CA ILE A 57 -1.12 -7.21 7.92
C ILE A 57 -1.75 -5.83 7.77
N LEU A 58 -3.05 -5.73 7.49
CA LEU A 58 -3.73 -4.44 7.34
C LEU A 58 -3.76 -3.64 8.65
N CYS A 59 -4.00 -4.30 9.78
CA CYS A 59 -3.89 -3.67 11.10
C CYS A 59 -2.47 -3.15 11.38
N ALA A 60 -1.45 -3.94 11.07
CA ALA A 60 -0.04 -3.53 11.23
C ALA A 60 0.30 -2.33 10.34
N ILE A 61 -0.10 -2.36 9.06
CA ILE A 61 0.04 -1.22 8.15
C ILE A 61 -0.66 0.02 8.72
N GLY A 62 -1.89 -0.11 9.21
CA GLY A 62 -2.65 0.98 9.81
C GLY A 62 -1.95 1.59 11.03
N VAL A 63 -1.50 0.78 11.98
CA VAL A 63 -0.75 1.24 13.16
C VAL A 63 0.55 1.95 12.76
N PHE A 64 1.25 1.43 11.77
CA PHE A 64 2.46 2.07 11.28
C PHE A 64 2.18 3.40 10.57
N LEU A 65 1.08 3.50 9.82
CA LEU A 65 0.64 4.75 9.19
C LEU A 65 0.20 5.81 10.21
N ILE A 66 -0.45 5.44 11.32
CA ILE A 66 -0.74 6.37 12.43
C ILE A 66 0.55 6.95 13.01
N SER A 67 1.59 6.12 13.09
CA SER A 67 2.89 6.52 13.64
C SER A 67 3.74 7.32 12.65
N TYR A 68 3.32 7.43 11.40
CA TYR A 68 4.03 8.18 10.37
C TYR A 68 3.80 9.68 10.57
N ARG A 69 4.88 10.38 10.96
CA ARG A 69 4.95 11.85 11.02
C ARG A 69 5.67 12.38 9.79
N GLY A 70 4.96 12.99 8.86
CA GLY A 70 5.56 13.53 7.64
C GLY A 70 6.21 14.90 7.85
N TYR A 71 6.54 15.58 6.74
CA TYR A 71 7.21 16.89 6.81
C TYR A 71 6.26 18.05 7.15
N GLY A 72 4.94 17.83 7.08
CA GLY A 72 3.95 18.85 7.40
C GLY A 72 2.59 18.26 7.78
N VAL A 73 1.68 19.14 8.20
CA VAL A 73 0.33 18.76 8.70
C VAL A 73 -0.45 17.92 7.69
N LEU A 74 -0.31 18.21 6.39
CA LEU A 74 -1.02 17.47 5.35
C LEU A 74 -0.56 16.01 5.26
N ASP A 75 0.74 15.74 5.44
CA ASP A 75 1.27 14.39 5.51
C ASP A 75 0.72 13.63 6.72
N ASP A 76 0.65 14.29 7.88
CA ASP A 76 0.15 13.70 9.12
C ASP A 76 -1.34 13.36 9.02
N VAL A 77 -2.16 14.27 8.46
CA VAL A 77 -3.59 14.06 8.24
C VAL A 77 -3.81 12.94 7.23
N ALA A 78 -3.11 12.95 6.10
CA ALA A 78 -3.20 11.88 5.11
C ALA A 78 -2.78 10.53 5.70
N GLY A 79 -1.75 10.51 6.56
CA GLY A 79 -1.29 9.30 7.26
C GLY A 79 -2.38 8.73 8.17
N ASN A 80 -3.01 9.58 8.97
CA ASN A 80 -4.11 9.20 9.85
C ASN A 80 -5.34 8.69 9.07
N ILE A 81 -5.70 9.35 7.97
CA ILE A 81 -6.80 8.91 7.10
C ILE A 81 -6.50 7.53 6.53
N ALA A 82 -5.30 7.32 5.95
CA ALA A 82 -4.90 6.04 5.41
C ALA A 82 -4.87 4.94 6.48
N ALA A 83 -4.44 5.28 7.70
CA ALA A 83 -4.39 4.33 8.80
C ALA A 83 -5.79 3.87 9.25
N VAL A 84 -6.71 4.80 9.48
CA VAL A 84 -8.10 4.49 9.81
C VAL A 84 -8.75 3.69 8.69
N ALA A 85 -8.47 4.05 7.43
CA ALA A 85 -8.97 3.31 6.29
C ALA A 85 -8.44 1.88 6.22
N ALA A 86 -7.14 1.65 6.41
CA ALA A 86 -6.54 0.31 6.44
C ALA A 86 -7.15 -0.58 7.55
N ILE A 87 -7.32 -0.02 8.76
CA ILE A 87 -7.98 -0.72 9.87
C ILE A 87 -9.45 -0.98 9.54
N GLY A 88 -10.13 -0.04 8.88
CA GLY A 88 -11.49 -0.23 8.38
C GLY A 88 -11.59 -1.43 7.43
N VAL A 89 -10.72 -1.52 6.43
CA VAL A 89 -10.66 -2.68 5.50
C VAL A 89 -10.46 -4.00 6.27
N ALA A 90 -9.65 -3.98 7.33
CA ALA A 90 -9.38 -5.15 8.16
C ALA A 90 -10.59 -5.59 9.01
N LEU A 91 -11.35 -4.63 9.56
CA LEU A 91 -12.43 -4.90 10.50
C LEU A 91 -13.78 -5.14 9.83
N PHE A 92 -14.03 -4.53 8.66
CA PHE A 92 -15.25 -4.73 7.89
C PHE A 92 -14.98 -5.74 6.77
N PRO A 93 -15.52 -6.98 6.82
CA PRO A 93 -15.39 -7.94 5.73
C PRO A 93 -15.89 -7.41 4.38
N THR A 94 -15.29 -7.87 3.28
CA THR A 94 -15.87 -7.66 1.94
C THR A 94 -17.17 -8.44 1.76
N THR A 95 -17.97 -8.13 0.74
CA THR A 95 -19.25 -8.80 0.51
C THR A 95 -19.06 -10.30 0.22
N PRO A 96 -19.69 -11.22 0.97
CA PRO A 96 -19.65 -12.66 0.69
C PRO A 96 -20.49 -13.00 -0.56
N ALA A 97 -20.32 -14.21 -1.10
CA ALA A 97 -21.02 -14.66 -2.32
C ALA A 97 -22.56 -14.67 -2.20
N SER A 98 -23.10 -14.89 -1.00
CA SER A 98 -24.54 -14.86 -0.72
C SER A 98 -24.81 -14.00 0.51
N PRO A 99 -24.85 -12.66 0.36
CA PRO A 99 -24.91 -11.75 1.49
C PRO A 99 -26.33 -11.59 2.03
N THR A 100 -26.48 -11.61 3.35
CA THR A 100 -27.62 -10.98 4.03
C THR A 100 -27.58 -9.45 3.82
N PRO A 101 -28.71 -8.73 4.00
CA PRO A 101 -28.71 -7.26 3.89
C PRO A 101 -27.68 -6.57 4.80
N GLY A 102 -27.47 -7.10 6.01
CA GLY A 102 -26.44 -6.60 6.94
C GLY A 102 -25.01 -6.82 6.42
N GLN A 103 -24.71 -8.00 5.88
CA GLN A 103 -23.41 -8.29 5.28
C GLN A 103 -23.16 -7.45 4.02
N HIS A 104 -24.19 -7.14 3.24
CA HIS A 104 -24.07 -6.23 2.10
C HIS A 104 -23.72 -4.81 2.57
N ALA A 105 -24.36 -4.30 3.62
CA ALA A 105 -24.02 -3.00 4.20
C ALA A 105 -22.56 -2.96 4.74
N ILE A 106 -22.12 -4.03 5.38
CA ILE A 106 -20.73 -4.19 5.84
C ILE A 106 -19.76 -4.21 4.64
N GLY A 107 -20.10 -4.92 3.57
CA GLY A 107 -19.30 -4.95 2.35
C GLY A 107 -19.20 -3.59 1.65
N ILE A 108 -20.25 -2.78 1.70
CA ILE A 108 -20.19 -1.37 1.25
C ILE A 108 -19.21 -0.59 2.13
N ALA A 109 -19.27 -0.72 3.45
CA ALA A 109 -18.33 -0.07 4.36
C ALA A 109 -16.88 -0.47 4.04
N HIS A 110 -16.62 -1.77 3.82
CA HIS A 110 -15.32 -2.28 3.36
C HIS A 110 -14.86 -1.58 2.08
N LEU A 111 -15.71 -1.52 1.05
CA LEU A 111 -15.37 -0.89 -0.23
C LEU A 111 -15.07 0.60 -0.08
N VAL A 112 -15.82 1.32 0.76
CA VAL A 112 -15.56 2.74 1.06
C VAL A 112 -14.19 2.90 1.72
N PHE A 113 -13.87 2.11 2.74
CA PHE A 113 -12.56 2.15 3.39
C PHE A 113 -11.43 1.78 2.44
N ALA A 114 -11.59 0.75 1.61
CA ALA A 114 -10.59 0.35 0.62
C ALA A 114 -10.33 1.46 -0.40
N THR A 115 -11.40 2.11 -0.87
CA THR A 115 -11.31 3.24 -1.80
C THR A 115 -10.57 4.42 -1.17
N ILE A 116 -10.94 4.81 0.06
CA ILE A 116 -10.25 5.88 0.79
C ILE A 116 -8.77 5.53 0.98
N PHE A 117 -8.47 4.28 1.35
CA PHE A 117 -7.11 3.81 1.56
C PHE A 117 -6.27 3.97 0.29
N PHE A 118 -6.67 3.35 -0.83
CA PHE A 118 -5.89 3.41 -2.07
C PHE A 118 -5.79 4.82 -2.64
N LEU A 119 -6.85 5.63 -2.58
CA LEU A 119 -6.80 7.02 -3.05
C LEU A 119 -5.85 7.87 -2.22
N THR A 120 -5.82 7.67 -0.89
CA THR A 120 -4.88 8.36 -0.01
C THR A 120 -3.43 7.95 -0.28
N LEU A 121 -3.18 6.66 -0.57
CA LEU A 121 -1.86 6.17 -0.94
C LEU A 121 -1.39 6.70 -2.31
N ALA A 122 -2.30 6.76 -3.29
CA ALA A 122 -2.02 7.39 -4.57
C ALA A 122 -1.71 8.89 -4.39
N PHE A 123 -2.47 9.58 -3.54
CA PHE A 123 -2.23 10.98 -3.20
C PHE A 123 -0.85 11.18 -2.56
N PHE A 124 -0.44 10.32 -1.62
CA PHE A 124 0.92 10.32 -1.06
C PHE A 124 1.98 10.27 -2.16
N CYS A 125 1.84 9.33 -3.09
CA CYS A 125 2.82 9.11 -4.13
C CYS A 125 2.89 10.26 -5.14
N LEU A 126 1.74 10.83 -5.52
CA LEU A 126 1.65 11.83 -6.58
C LEU A 126 1.95 13.25 -6.12
N PHE A 127 1.71 13.57 -4.85
CA PHE A 127 1.78 14.94 -4.35
C PHE A 127 2.73 15.10 -3.16
N LEU A 128 2.58 14.29 -2.11
CA LEU A 128 3.34 14.47 -0.87
C LEU A 128 4.79 13.99 -1.01
N PHE A 129 5.01 12.79 -1.53
CA PHE A 129 6.35 12.23 -1.69
C PHE A 129 7.16 12.93 -2.77
N THR A 130 6.49 13.52 -3.75
CA THR A 130 7.11 14.29 -4.83
C THR A 130 7.45 15.72 -4.46
N LYS A 131 6.94 16.23 -3.33
CA LYS A 131 7.19 17.61 -2.87
C LYS A 131 8.70 17.90 -2.83
N ILE A 132 9.05 19.10 -3.29
CA ILE A 132 10.40 19.66 -3.31
C ILE A 132 10.30 21.01 -2.60
N ASP A 133 11.05 21.18 -1.52
CA ASP A 133 11.10 22.44 -0.77
C ASP A 133 12.44 23.14 -1.06
N GLY A 134 12.38 24.40 -1.47
CA GLY A 134 13.57 25.25 -1.68
C GLY A 134 14.35 24.94 -2.97
N ALA A 135 15.61 24.54 -2.81
CA ALA A 135 16.59 24.42 -3.90
C ALA A 135 16.22 23.35 -4.94
N ALA A 136 16.88 23.41 -6.10
CA ALA A 136 16.70 22.43 -7.16
C ALA A 136 16.93 20.99 -6.64
N PRO A 137 16.05 20.02 -6.99
CA PRO A 137 16.12 18.68 -6.45
C PRO A 137 17.40 17.97 -6.90
N SER A 138 18.02 17.21 -5.99
CA SER A 138 19.13 16.34 -6.35
C SER A 138 18.72 15.32 -7.42
N ARG A 139 19.68 14.85 -8.23
CA ARG A 139 19.42 13.82 -9.26
C ARG A 139 18.72 12.59 -8.68
N ARG A 140 19.08 12.21 -7.45
CA ARG A 140 18.48 11.09 -6.72
C ARG A 140 17.05 11.38 -6.26
N LYS A 141 16.76 12.59 -5.78
CA LYS A 141 15.39 13.04 -5.48
C LYS A 141 14.51 12.99 -6.73
N THR A 142 15.05 13.41 -7.88
CA THR A 142 14.34 13.31 -9.17
C THR A 142 14.02 11.85 -9.52
N SER A 143 14.99 10.92 -9.39
CA SER A 143 14.73 9.49 -9.62
C SER A 143 13.67 8.92 -8.67
N ARG A 144 13.71 9.26 -7.37
CA ARG A 144 12.67 8.84 -6.41
C ARG A 144 11.29 9.38 -6.82
N ASN A 145 11.21 10.65 -7.22
CA ASN A 145 9.97 11.27 -7.67
C ASN A 145 9.37 10.60 -8.91
N VAL A 146 10.20 10.10 -9.83
CA VAL A 146 9.71 9.29 -10.97
C VAL A 146 9.07 8.00 -10.47
N VAL A 147 9.73 7.27 -9.56
CA VAL A 147 9.18 6.03 -9.00
C VAL A 147 7.85 6.30 -8.30
N TYR A 148 7.76 7.35 -7.48
CA TYR A 148 6.51 7.70 -6.82
C TYR A 148 5.39 8.00 -7.81
N ARG A 149 5.67 8.77 -8.88
CA ARG A 149 4.66 9.08 -9.91
C ARG A 149 4.17 7.85 -10.63
N VAL A 150 5.09 6.97 -11.04
CA VAL A 150 4.74 5.69 -11.69
C VAL A 150 3.87 4.84 -10.75
N CYS A 151 4.27 4.68 -9.49
CA CYS A 151 3.48 3.92 -8.52
C CYS A 151 2.09 4.52 -8.30
N GLY A 152 2.00 5.85 -8.16
CA GLY A 152 0.75 6.58 -8.04
C GLY A 152 -0.19 6.35 -9.23
N ILE A 153 0.34 6.46 -10.45
CA ILE A 153 -0.42 6.24 -11.69
C ILE A 153 -0.87 4.78 -11.79
N VAL A 154 0.02 3.82 -11.47
CA VAL A 154 -0.31 2.38 -11.49
C VAL A 154 -1.46 2.07 -10.53
N MET A 155 -1.44 2.63 -9.31
CA MET A 155 -2.56 2.45 -8.36
C MET A 155 -3.87 3.00 -8.93
N LEU A 156 -3.89 4.24 -9.44
CA LEU A 156 -5.11 4.83 -10.00
C LEU A 156 -5.62 4.09 -11.24
N ALA A 157 -4.72 3.72 -12.16
CA ALA A 157 -5.05 2.94 -13.34
C ALA A 157 -5.63 1.58 -12.96
N SER A 158 -5.09 0.93 -11.93
CA SER A 158 -5.61 -0.35 -11.43
C SER A 158 -7.03 -0.21 -10.89
N LEU A 159 -7.30 0.83 -10.08
CA LEU A 159 -8.66 1.09 -9.57
C LEU A 159 -9.66 1.36 -10.71
N VAL A 160 -9.28 2.20 -11.69
CA VAL A 160 -10.13 2.50 -12.85
C VAL A 160 -10.39 1.23 -13.66
N LEU A 161 -9.36 0.42 -13.92
CA LEU A 161 -9.50 -0.83 -14.67
C LEU A 161 -10.36 -1.86 -13.93
N ILE A 162 -10.29 -1.94 -12.61
CA ILE A 162 -11.19 -2.82 -11.82
C ILE A 162 -12.66 -2.45 -12.10
N VAL A 163 -12.99 -1.16 -12.06
CA VAL A 163 -14.35 -0.69 -12.33
C VAL A 163 -14.75 -0.95 -13.79
N VAL A 164 -13.90 -0.59 -14.74
CA VAL A 164 -14.18 -0.77 -16.18
C VAL A 164 -14.36 -2.25 -16.53
N ILE A 165 -13.45 -3.11 -16.08
CA ILE A 165 -13.55 -4.55 -16.34
C ILE A 165 -14.78 -5.13 -15.66
N GLY A 166 -15.04 -4.77 -14.40
CA GLY A 166 -16.21 -5.25 -13.66
C GLY A 166 -17.56 -4.83 -14.26
N GLN A 167 -17.65 -3.67 -14.93
CA GLN A 167 -18.90 -3.18 -15.52
C GLN A 167 -19.12 -3.66 -16.96
N PHE A 168 -18.06 -3.78 -17.75
CA PHE A 168 -18.17 -4.00 -19.19
C PHE A 168 -17.67 -5.38 -19.65
N PHE A 169 -16.86 -6.06 -18.85
CA PHE A 169 -16.12 -7.26 -19.27
C PHE A 169 -16.11 -8.38 -18.21
N ALA A 170 -17.00 -8.33 -17.21
CA ALA A 170 -16.99 -9.26 -16.08
C ALA A 170 -17.06 -10.73 -16.52
N ASP A 171 -18.07 -11.10 -17.32
CA ASP A 171 -18.27 -12.49 -17.75
C ASP A 171 -17.11 -12.99 -18.63
N ALA A 172 -16.61 -12.13 -19.52
CA ALA A 172 -15.53 -12.46 -20.44
C ALA A 172 -14.17 -12.64 -19.73
N THR A 173 -14.00 -12.04 -18.56
CA THR A 173 -12.72 -12.01 -17.83
C THR A 173 -12.74 -12.74 -16.50
N ALA A 174 -13.89 -13.29 -16.08
CA ALA A 174 -14.08 -13.92 -14.77
C ALA A 174 -13.00 -14.97 -14.44
N ALA A 175 -12.65 -15.84 -15.40
CA ALA A 175 -11.64 -16.89 -15.23
C ALA A 175 -10.21 -16.38 -14.97
N TRP A 176 -9.94 -15.11 -15.25
CA TRP A 176 -8.61 -14.51 -15.11
C TRP A 176 -8.42 -13.77 -13.78
N HIS A 177 -9.48 -13.62 -12.98
CA HIS A 177 -9.48 -12.88 -11.72
C HIS A 177 -8.86 -11.47 -11.83
N PRO A 178 -9.34 -10.60 -12.74
CA PRO A 178 -8.72 -9.29 -13.01
C PRO A 178 -8.62 -8.41 -11.76
N THR A 179 -9.64 -8.43 -10.89
CA THR A 179 -9.65 -7.66 -9.65
C THR A 179 -8.51 -8.07 -8.72
N LEU A 180 -8.28 -9.38 -8.52
CA LEU A 180 -7.16 -9.90 -7.73
C LEU A 180 -5.81 -9.35 -8.21
N TRP A 181 -5.55 -9.41 -9.52
CA TRP A 181 -4.26 -9.00 -10.07
C TRP A 181 -4.07 -7.48 -10.06
N LEU A 182 -5.13 -6.72 -10.34
CA LEU A 182 -5.08 -5.25 -10.30
C LEU A 182 -4.94 -4.72 -8.87
N GLU A 183 -5.62 -5.32 -7.89
CA GLU A 183 -5.41 -5.02 -6.48
C GLU A 183 -3.98 -5.38 -6.05
N SER A 184 -3.49 -6.56 -6.43
CA SER A 184 -2.11 -6.99 -6.13
C SER A 184 -1.09 -6.03 -6.72
N LEU A 185 -1.28 -5.60 -7.98
CA LEU A 185 -0.41 -4.63 -8.64
C LEU A 185 -0.43 -3.28 -7.93
N ALA A 186 -1.61 -2.78 -7.54
CA ALA A 186 -1.75 -1.54 -6.79
C ALA A 186 -1.04 -1.61 -5.43
N VAL A 187 -1.22 -2.71 -4.69
CA VAL A 187 -0.59 -2.94 -3.38
C VAL A 187 0.93 -3.07 -3.51
N VAL A 188 1.44 -3.77 -4.52
CA VAL A 188 2.88 -3.88 -4.78
C VAL A 188 3.47 -2.52 -5.18
N ALA A 189 2.78 -1.73 -6.00
CA ALA A 189 3.20 -0.37 -6.36
C ALA A 189 3.27 0.54 -5.12
N PHE A 190 2.26 0.47 -4.24
CA PHE A 190 2.28 1.12 -2.93
C PHE A 190 3.51 0.69 -2.12
N GLY A 191 3.73 -0.62 -1.98
CA GLY A 191 4.83 -1.16 -1.18
C GLY A 191 6.20 -0.71 -1.70
N ALA A 192 6.39 -0.72 -3.03
CA ALA A 192 7.60 -0.24 -3.67
C ALA A 192 7.85 1.26 -3.41
N ALA A 193 6.82 2.10 -3.49
CA ALA A 193 6.92 3.51 -3.15
C ALA A 193 7.36 3.73 -1.69
N TRP A 194 6.82 2.95 -0.75
CA TRP A 194 7.20 3.04 0.66
C TRP A 194 8.61 2.52 0.95
N LEU A 195 9.10 1.51 0.23
CA LEU A 195 10.50 1.08 0.32
C LEU A 195 11.49 2.13 -0.19
N VAL A 196 11.11 2.90 -1.22
CA VAL A 196 11.90 4.06 -1.69
C VAL A 196 11.86 5.18 -0.65
N LYS A 197 10.68 5.47 -0.07
CA LYS A 197 10.51 6.48 0.98
C LYS A 197 11.25 6.11 2.28
N GLY A 198 11.34 4.82 2.57
CA GLY A 198 12.10 4.25 3.69
C GLY A 198 13.59 4.09 3.42
N GLU A 199 14.10 4.56 2.26
CA GLU A 199 15.51 4.45 1.88
C GLU A 199 16.05 3.01 1.90
N THR A 200 15.19 2.01 1.69
CA THR A 200 15.66 0.67 1.33
C THR A 200 16.09 0.68 -0.13
N LEU A 201 15.28 1.31 -0.97
CA LEU A 201 15.55 1.53 -2.38
C LEU A 201 15.96 2.99 -2.58
N LEU A 202 17.04 3.22 -3.33
CA LEU A 202 17.56 4.57 -3.60
C LEU A 202 17.91 5.43 -2.34
N PRO A 203 18.62 4.92 -1.30
CA PRO A 203 19.02 5.69 -0.09
C PRO A 203 19.97 6.84 -0.36
N ASP A 204 19.87 8.00 0.28
CA ASP A 204 20.77 9.13 -0.03
C ASP A 204 22.28 8.77 0.11
N ARG A 205 23.14 9.33 -0.75
CA ARG A 205 24.59 9.09 -0.65
C ARG A 205 25.15 10.03 0.41
N PRO A 206 26.12 9.60 1.24
CA PRO A 206 26.82 10.51 2.13
C PRO A 206 27.48 11.62 1.31
N GLU A 207 27.36 12.86 1.78
CA GLU A 207 28.04 13.99 1.17
C GLU A 207 29.56 13.83 1.36
N PRO A 208 30.41 14.31 0.43
CA PRO A 208 31.86 14.22 0.54
C PRO A 208 32.40 14.81 1.87
N SER A 209 31.73 15.80 2.45
CA SER A 209 32.07 16.39 3.74
C SER A 209 31.87 15.44 4.92
N GLU A 210 30.89 14.54 4.88
CA GLU A 210 30.65 13.53 5.91
C GLU A 210 31.68 12.38 5.83
N LEU A 211 32.14 12.05 4.61
CA LEU A 211 33.20 11.05 4.40
C LEU A 211 34.55 11.52 4.98
N VAL A 212 34.85 12.83 4.85
CA VAL A 212 36.08 13.43 5.42
C VAL A 212 36.02 13.48 6.95
N GLN A 213 34.85 13.68 7.55
CA GLN A 213 34.69 13.65 9.01
C GLN A 213 34.78 12.21 9.55
N SER A 214 34.19 11.24 8.85
CA SER A 214 34.25 9.83 9.23
C SER A 214 35.64 9.21 9.07
N SER A 215 36.51 9.74 8.20
CA SER A 215 37.89 9.25 8.05
C SER A 215 38.87 9.86 9.06
N ARG A 216 38.42 10.84 9.85
CA ARG A 216 39.22 11.56 10.86
C ARG A 216 38.85 11.17 12.30
N ALA A 217 37.87 10.31 12.47
CA ALA A 217 37.44 9.71 13.73
C ALA A 217 37.90 8.25 13.78
#